data_AF-A0AA40T4P7-F1
#
_entry.id   AF-A0AA40T4P7-F1
#
_cell.length_a   1.000
_cell.length_b   1.000
_cell.length_c   1.000
_cell.angle_alpha   90.00
_cell.angle_beta   90.00
_cell.angle_gamma   90.00
#
_symmetry.space_group_name_H-M   'P 1'
#
loop_
_entity.id
_entity.type
_entity.pdbx_description
1 polymer ?
#
loop_
_entity_poly.entity_id
_entity_poly.type
_entity_poly.pdbx_seq_one_letter_code
_entity_poly.pdbx_strand_id
1 'polypeptide(L)'
;MRYLCQDETRLGLKTIAGHLITARGVKPVGLSQLQRENFYLYGVVEPLSGYSFFYEFPYLNGDCFQNFLDLLSADLGDDIAVIQFDQFCFAQRRSEKFCSRSVSVRRRRVSPT
;
A
#
# COMPACT_ATOMS: atom_id res chain seq x y z
N MET A 1 19.27 9.87 -9.94
CA MET A 1 18.01 9.32 -10.49
C MET A 1 17.84 7.94 -9.90
N ARG A 2 16.80 7.71 -9.10
CA ARG A 2 16.55 6.46 -8.39
C ARG A 2 15.48 5.64 -9.10
N TYR A 3 15.57 4.31 -8.99
CA TYR A 3 14.56 3.40 -9.52
C TYR A 3 13.91 2.64 -8.38
N LEU A 4 12.60 2.83 -8.25
CA LEU A 4 11.81 2.36 -7.14
C LEU A 4 10.75 1.37 -7.65
N CYS A 5 10.55 0.27 -6.93
CA CYS A 5 9.48 -0.68 -7.18
C CYS A 5 8.45 -0.53 -6.06
N GLN A 6 7.21 -0.23 -6.42
CA GLN A 6 6.12 -0.05 -5.48
C GLN A 6 5.08 -1.16 -5.66
N ASP A 7 4.52 -1.59 -4.54
CA ASP A 7 3.45 -2.59 -4.47
C ASP A 7 2.50 -2.25 -3.31
N GLU A 8 1.27 -2.77 -3.36
CA GLU A 8 0.29 -2.68 -2.28
C GLU A 8 -0.14 -4.06 -1.80
N THR A 9 -0.23 -4.23 -0.49
CA THR A 9 -0.78 -5.45 0.09
C THR A 9 -1.90 -5.13 1.07
N ARG A 10 -3.04 -5.80 0.90
CA ARG A 10 -4.13 -5.77 1.87
C ARG A 10 -3.79 -6.66 3.05
N LEU A 11 -3.68 -6.06 4.24
CA LEU A 11 -3.51 -6.77 5.50
C LEU A 11 -4.80 -6.69 6.29
N GLY A 12 -5.15 -7.78 6.98
CA GLY A 12 -6.37 -7.83 7.76
C GLY A 12 -6.34 -8.96 8.77
N LEU A 13 -7.23 -8.86 9.75
CA LEU A 13 -7.32 -9.86 10.80
C LEU A 13 -7.86 -11.16 10.20
N LYS A 14 -7.02 -12.20 10.19
CA LYS A 14 -7.42 -13.55 9.80
C LYS A 14 -7.48 -14.41 11.05
N THR A 15 -8.68 -14.83 11.40
CA THR A 15 -8.88 -15.80 12.49
C THR A 15 -8.31 -17.14 12.07
N ILE A 16 -7.24 -17.56 12.75
CA ILE A 16 -6.64 -18.87 12.54
C ILE A 16 -7.47 -19.89 13.33
N ALA A 17 -8.05 -20.86 12.62
CA ALA A 17 -8.74 -21.96 13.29
C ALA A 17 -7.70 -22.90 13.92
N GLY A 18 -7.70 -22.98 15.25
CA GLY A 18 -6.88 -23.94 16.00
C GLY A 18 -7.46 -25.35 15.96
N HIS A 19 -6.66 -26.34 16.39
CA HIS A 19 -7.14 -27.69 16.63
C HIS A 19 -7.86 -27.76 17.99
N LEU A 20 -9.03 -28.39 18.01
CA LEU A 20 -9.79 -28.65 19.24
C LEU A 20 -9.87 -30.16 19.47
N ILE A 21 -9.60 -30.59 20.71
CA ILE A 21 -9.76 -31.99 21.12
C ILE A 21 -11.23 -32.21 21.51
N THR A 22 -11.89 -33.14 20.83
CA THR A 22 -13.27 -33.56 21.11
C THR A 22 -13.35 -35.07 21.31
N ALA A 23 -14.44 -35.53 21.91
CA ALA A 23 -14.73 -36.96 22.01
C ALA A 23 -14.86 -37.59 20.62
N ARG A 24 -14.59 -38.91 20.52
CA ARG A 24 -14.61 -39.65 19.26
C ARG A 24 -16.00 -39.54 18.61
N GLY A 25 -16.03 -39.04 17.37
CA GLY A 25 -17.27 -38.83 16.62
C GLY A 25 -17.95 -37.47 16.84
N VAL A 26 -17.40 -36.59 17.70
CA VAL A 26 -17.95 -35.26 17.95
C VAL A 26 -17.17 -34.22 17.15
N LYS A 27 -17.88 -33.45 16.30
CA LYS A 27 -17.29 -32.35 15.53
C LYS A 27 -16.96 -31.17 16.45
N PRO A 28 -15.71 -30.67 16.45
CA PRO A 28 -15.38 -29.45 17.19
C PRO A 28 -16.10 -28.23 16.63
N VAL A 29 -16.69 -27.43 17.52
CA VAL A 29 -17.32 -26.15 17.17
C VAL A 29 -16.41 -25.04 17.67
N GLY A 30 -15.79 -24.31 16.74
CA GLY A 30 -14.98 -23.14 17.04
C GLY A 30 -15.81 -21.86 17.02
N LEU A 31 -15.48 -20.91 17.90
CA LEU A 31 -16.00 -19.55 17.80
C LEU A 31 -15.34 -18.87 16.59
N SER A 32 -16.13 -18.60 15.55
CA SER A 32 -15.66 -17.82 14.40
C SER A 32 -15.95 -16.35 14.65
N GLN A 33 -14.97 -15.61 15.14
CA GLN A 33 -14.99 -14.15 15.04
C GLN A 33 -14.47 -13.78 13.65
N LEU A 34 -15.37 -13.49 12.71
CA LEU A 34 -14.96 -12.92 11.42
C LEU A 34 -14.95 -11.39 11.55
N GLN A 35 -13.99 -10.86 12.30
CA GLN A 35 -13.73 -9.42 12.28
C GLN A 35 -13.05 -9.08 10.96
N ARG A 36 -13.76 -8.35 10.09
CA ARG A 36 -13.28 -7.95 8.76
C ARG A 36 -12.55 -6.60 8.81
N GLU A 37 -11.76 -6.38 9.84
CA GLU A 37 -10.90 -5.20 9.90
C GLU A 37 -9.69 -5.42 9.01
N ASN A 38 -9.47 -4.49 8.10
CA ASN A 38 -8.38 -4.54 7.14
C ASN A 38 -7.85 -3.15 6.84
N PHE A 39 -6.56 -3.08 6.53
CA PHE A 39 -5.88 -1.89 6.05
C PHE A 39 -5.02 -2.26 4.83
N TYR A 40 -4.55 -1.27 4.13
CA TYR A 40 -3.67 -1.40 2.98
C TYR A 40 -2.27 -0.91 3.38
N LEU A 41 -1.27 -1.75 3.16
CA LEU A 41 0.12 -1.38 3.29
C LEU A 41 0.65 -1.01 1.91
N TYR A 42 1.05 0.25 1.75
CA TYR A 42 1.75 0.74 0.59
C TYR A 42 3.23 0.69 0.87
N GLY A 43 4.00 0.04 -0.01
CA GLY A 43 5.43 -0.14 0.16
C GLY A 43 6.19 0.17 -1.11
N VAL A 44 7.29 0.89 -0.99
CA VAL A 44 8.22 1.14 -2.10
C VAL A 44 9.63 0.76 -1.68
N VAL A 45 10.34 0.08 -2.58
CA VAL A 45 11.70 -0.42 -2.34
C VAL A 45 12.60 -0.07 -3.53
N GLU A 46 13.82 0.36 -3.24
CA GLU A 46 14.90 0.51 -4.21
C GLU A 46 15.75 -0.77 -4.23
N PRO A 47 15.71 -1.58 -5.31
CA PRO A 47 16.42 -2.87 -5.34
C PRO A 47 17.94 -2.74 -5.20
N LEU A 48 18.51 -1.63 -5.65
CA LEU A 48 19.97 -1.42 -5.69
C LEU A 48 20.55 -0.97 -4.35
N SER A 49 19.84 -0.09 -3.63
CA SER A 49 20.32 0.49 -2.37
C SER A 49 19.78 -0.22 -1.15
N GLY A 50 18.69 -0.99 -1.31
CA GLY A 50 17.94 -1.55 -0.19
C GLY A 50 17.08 -0.53 0.57
N TYR A 51 16.96 0.70 0.05
CA TYR A 51 16.04 1.70 0.62
C TYR A 51 14.60 1.17 0.55
N SER A 52 13.86 1.34 1.64
CA SER A 52 12.47 0.89 1.75
C SER A 52 11.64 1.91 2.51
N PHE A 53 10.43 2.17 2.03
CA PHE A 53 9.50 3.11 2.63
C PHE A 53 8.09 2.52 2.63
N PHE A 54 7.43 2.53 3.80
CA PHE A 54 6.15 1.86 4.01
C PHE A 54 5.17 2.77 4.75
N TYR A 55 3.91 2.77 4.33
CA TYR A 55 2.83 3.49 4.99
C TYR A 55 1.52 2.69 4.97
N GLU A 56 0.78 2.77 6.06
CA GLU A 56 -0.53 2.15 6.20
C GLU A 56 -1.66 3.14 5.87
N PHE A 57 -2.67 2.67 5.15
CA PHE A 57 -3.86 3.43 4.82
C PHE A 57 -5.12 2.59 5.01
N PRO A 58 -6.25 3.20 5.39
CA PRO A 58 -7.50 2.46 5.58
C PRO A 58 -8.12 1.97 4.27
N TYR A 59 -7.87 2.66 3.15
CA TYR A 59 -8.52 2.41 1.87
C TYR A 59 -7.53 2.43 0.70
N LEU A 60 -7.83 1.66 -0.34
CA LEU A 60 -7.13 1.67 -1.62
C LEU A 60 -7.83 2.67 -2.55
N ASN A 61 -7.48 3.94 -2.44
CA ASN A 61 -8.09 5.06 -3.19
C ASN A 61 -7.02 6.00 -3.75
N GLY A 62 -7.37 6.74 -4.81
CA GLY A 62 -6.47 7.73 -5.41
C GLY A 62 -6.02 8.83 -4.46
N ASP A 63 -6.87 9.24 -3.51
CA ASP A 63 -6.51 10.26 -2.49
C ASP A 63 -5.45 9.72 -1.51
N CYS A 64 -5.58 8.47 -1.08
CA CYS A 64 -4.59 7.81 -0.22
C CYS A 64 -3.26 7.63 -0.96
N PHE A 65 -3.31 7.27 -2.25
CA PHE A 65 -2.12 7.15 -3.08
C PHE A 65 -1.43 8.50 -3.31
N GLN A 66 -2.17 9.59 -3.53
CA GLN A 66 -1.59 10.92 -3.65
C GLN A 66 -0.89 11.34 -2.35
N ASN A 67 -1.52 11.10 -1.20
CA ASN A 67 -0.90 11.35 0.10
C ASN A 67 0.38 10.52 0.29
N PHE A 68 0.39 9.25 -0.14
CA PHE A 68 1.59 8.41 -0.12
C PHE A 68 2.72 9.02 -0.96
N LEU A 69 2.43 9.48 -2.19
CA LEU A 69 3.43 10.14 -3.05
C LEU A 69 3.96 11.44 -2.44
N ASP A 70 3.13 12.20 -1.74
CA ASP A 70 3.54 13.44 -1.07
C ASP A 70 4.49 13.14 0.10
N LEU A 71 4.20 12.12 0.90
CA LEU A 71 5.07 11.65 1.98
C LEU A 71 6.40 11.12 1.43
N LEU A 72 6.35 10.32 0.37
CA LEU A 72 7.54 9.79 -0.29
C LEU A 72 8.39 10.91 -0.91
N SER A 73 7.77 11.91 -1.53
CA SER A 73 8.48 13.07 -2.08
C SER A 73 9.11 13.93 -0.99
N ALA A 74 8.54 13.96 0.21
CA ALA A 74 9.13 14.66 1.34
C ALA A 74 10.39 13.93 1.84
N ASP A 75 10.35 12.59 1.89
CA ASP A 75 11.47 11.74 2.33
C ASP A 75 12.63 11.72 1.32
N LEU A 76 12.33 11.66 0.02
CA LEU A 76 13.35 11.70 -1.04
C LEU A 76 14.04 13.08 -1.18
N GLY A 77 13.45 14.15 -0.66
CA GLY A 77 14.01 15.50 -0.75
C GLY A 77 14.10 16.01 -2.20
N ASP A 78 15.32 16.36 -2.64
CA ASP A 78 15.60 16.89 -3.98
C ASP A 78 15.89 15.80 -5.03
N ASP A 79 15.92 14.53 -4.63
CA ASP A 79 16.17 13.41 -5.54
C ASP A 79 15.00 13.20 -6.50
N ILE A 80 15.35 12.79 -7.73
CA ILE A 80 14.37 12.35 -8.74
C ILE A 80 14.31 10.83 -8.70
N ALA A 81 13.11 10.29 -8.51
CA ALA A 81 12.86 8.86 -8.60
C ALA A 81 11.82 8.51 -9.66
N VAL A 82 12.07 7.39 -10.34
CA VAL A 82 11.11 6.71 -11.20
C VAL A 82 10.55 5.55 -10.40
N ILE A 83 9.24 5.54 -10.23
CA ILE A 83 8.52 4.47 -9.54
C ILE A 83 7.87 3.58 -10.59
N GLN A 84 8.16 2.29 -10.54
CA GLN A 84 7.43 1.24 -11.23
C GLN A 84 6.36 0.67 -10.29
N PHE A 85 5.13 0.62 -10.76
CA PHE A 85 4.00 -0.03 -10.08
C PHE A 85 3.07 -0.67 -11.12
N ASP A 86 2.20 -1.58 -10.70
CA ASP A 86 1.25 -2.25 -11.57
C ASP A 86 0.09 -1.30 -11.98
N GLN A 87 -0.67 -1.67 -13.01
CA GLN A 87 -1.79 -0.83 -13.47
C GLN A 87 -2.95 -0.87 -12.47
N PHE A 88 -2.81 -0.17 -11.35
CA PHE A 88 -3.92 0.15 -10.48
C PHE A 88 -4.69 1.33 -11.06
N CYS A 89 -5.88 1.06 -11.61
CA CYS A 89 -6.76 2.10 -12.12
C CYS A 89 -7.61 2.63 -10.97
N PHE A 90 -7.25 3.79 -10.41
CA PHE A 90 -8.12 4.52 -9.52
C PHE A 90 -9.12 5.38 -10.33
N ALA A 91 -10.40 5.32 -9.98
CA ALA A 91 -11.36 6.31 -10.45
C ALA A 91 -11.13 7.61 -9.69
N GLN A 92 -10.54 8.61 -10.34
CA GLN A 92 -10.50 9.96 -9.80
C GLN A 92 -11.89 10.60 -9.94
N ARG A 93 -12.30 11.41 -8.95
CA ARG A 93 -13.65 12.04 -8.89
C ARG A 93 -13.87 13.11 -9.98
N ARG A 94 -12.80 13.52 -10.65
CA ARG A 94 -12.81 14.31 -11.90
C ARG A 94 -12.38 13.36 -13.01
N SER A 95 -13.01 13.45 -14.16
CA SER A 95 -13.03 12.50 -15.29
C SER A 95 -11.67 12.23 -16.00
N GLU A 96 -10.61 11.99 -15.24
CA GLU A 96 -9.29 11.61 -15.73
C GLU A 96 -8.91 10.30 -15.02
N LYS A 97 -8.90 9.20 -15.78
CA LYS A 97 -8.41 7.91 -15.28
C LYS A 97 -6.89 8.00 -15.21
N PHE A 98 -6.34 8.09 -14.01
CA PHE A 98 -4.90 7.93 -13.84
C PHE A 98 -4.55 6.44 -13.95
N CYS A 99 -4.16 6.02 -15.15
CA CYS A 99 -3.76 4.65 -15.46
C CYS A 99 -2.34 4.68 -16.02
N SER A 100 -1.37 4.93 -15.15
CA SER A 100 0.04 4.89 -15.50
C SER A 100 0.69 3.63 -14.92
N ARG A 101 1.71 3.09 -15.60
CA ARG A 101 2.60 2.03 -15.07
C ARG A 101 3.82 2.59 -14.34
N SER A 102 4.04 3.90 -14.46
CA SER A 102 5.21 4.55 -13.91
C SER A 102 4.95 6.02 -13.63
N VAL A 103 5.45 6.51 -12.51
CA VAL A 103 5.38 7.93 -12.14
C VAL A 103 6.77 8.42 -11.83
N SER A 104 7.12 9.58 -12.38
CA SER A 104 8.29 10.32 -11.94
C SER A 104 7.86 11.19 -10.76
N VAL A 105 8.44 10.94 -9.60
CA VAL A 105 8.26 11.79 -8.42
C VAL A 105 9.40 12.79 -8.38
N ARG A 106 9.04 14.06 -8.31
CA ARG A 106 9.95 15.17 -8.09
C ARG A 106 9.26 16.16 -7.18
N ARG A 107 9.92 16.52 -6.08
CA ARG A 107 9.43 17.58 -5.21
C ARG A 107 9.30 18.86 -6.00
N ARG A 108 8.09 19.44 -6.05
CA ARG A 108 7.90 20.78 -6.60
C ARG A 108 8.61 21.75 -5.65
N ARG A 109 9.57 22.51 -6.17
CA ARG A 109 10.13 23.65 -5.44
C ARG A 109 9.01 24.66 -5.23
N VAL A 110 8.55 24.81 -3.99
CA VAL A 110 7.72 25.94 -3.61
C VAL A 110 8.70 27.05 -3.25
N SER A 111 8.79 28.09 -4.08
CA SER A 111 9.56 29.29 -3.76
C SER A 111 8.94 29.97 -2.54
N PRO A 112 9.71 30.32 -1.50
CA PRO A 112 9.17 31.11 -0.39
C PRO A 112 8.86 32.53 -0.92
N THR A 113 7.60 32.93 -0.84
CA THR A 113 7.15 34.32 -0.99
C THR A 113 7.43 35.12 0.27
#